data_AF-A0AAW5CKY1-F1
#
_entry.id   AF-A0AAW5CKY1-F1
#
_cell.length_a   1.000
_cell.length_b   1.000
_cell.length_c   1.000
_cell.angle_alpha   90.00
_cell.angle_beta   90.00
_cell.angle_gamma   90.00
#
_symmetry.space_group_name_H-M   'P 1'
#
loop_
_entity.id
_entity.type
_entity.pdbx_description
1 polymer ?
#
loop_
_entity_poly.entity_id
_entity_poly.type
_entity_poly.pdbx_seq_one_letter_code
_entity_poly.pdbx_strand_id
1 'polypeptide(L)'
;DSLQEVLASHWKPYLDSLHVCMTDATCYESHMRFPTDMKLLWESLEWLYRQICLHCRDLGIRRPRNKYADVAKSYLSYCKKRKRKASRTRMLKRRMIRLLEKLLIQRDEIHREHGTSLRYTQDYQKRLSIIRKVLVQEK
;
A
#
# COMPACT_ATOMS: atom_id res chain seq x y z
N ASP A 1 -12.73 28.21 -3.40
CA ASP A 1 -12.59 29.17 -2.29
C ASP A 1 -13.90 29.86 -1.91
N SER A 2 -14.66 30.47 -2.83
CA SER A 2 -15.94 31.14 -2.52
C SER A 2 -16.98 30.27 -1.78
N LEU A 3 -17.05 28.97 -2.10
CA LEU A 3 -18.01 28.05 -1.48
C LEU A 3 -17.68 27.75 -0.01
N GLN A 4 -16.39 27.71 0.35
CA GLN A 4 -15.96 27.47 1.73
C GLN A 4 -16.30 28.66 2.63
N GLU A 5 -16.23 29.88 2.10
CA GLU A 5 -16.52 31.12 2.83
C GLU A 5 -18.02 31.27 3.15
N VAL A 6 -18.88 30.90 2.19
CA VAL A 6 -20.34 30.85 2.40
C VAL A 6 -20.71 29.82 3.46
N LEU A 7 -20.13 28.62 3.38
CA LEU A 7 -20.36 27.56 4.37
C LEU A 7 -19.84 27.98 5.76
N ALA A 8 -18.62 28.53 5.85
CA ALA A 8 -18.09 28.99 7.12
C ALA A 8 -18.97 30.07 7.77
N SER A 9 -19.48 31.01 6.98
CA SER A 9 -20.35 32.10 7.46
C SER A 9 -21.70 31.59 7.97
N HIS A 10 -22.30 30.62 7.27
CA HIS A 10 -23.58 30.02 7.68
C HIS A 10 -23.47 29.23 9.00
N TRP A 11 -22.35 28.56 9.22
CA TRP A 11 -22.15 27.70 10.40
C TRP A 11 -21.62 28.44 11.63
N LYS A 12 -21.01 29.62 11.42
CA LYS A 12 -20.43 30.47 12.48
C LYS A 12 -21.33 30.72 13.72
N PRO A 13 -22.64 31.02 13.60
CA PRO A 13 -23.49 31.24 14.78
C PRO A 13 -23.83 29.96 15.56
N TYR A 14 -23.55 28.78 14.99
CA TYR A 14 -23.82 27.47 15.61
C TYR A 14 -22.57 26.83 16.22
N LEU A 15 -21.41 27.50 16.14
CA LEU A 15 -20.14 27.00 16.68
C LEU A 15 -19.81 27.71 17.99
N ASP A 16 -19.71 26.93 19.06
CA ASP A 16 -19.19 27.41 20.34
C ASP A 16 -17.66 27.32 20.38
N SER A 17 -17.03 28.20 21.16
CA SER A 17 -15.57 28.19 21.40
C SER A 17 -14.71 28.39 20.13
N LEU A 18 -15.02 29.39 19.28
CA LEU A 18 -14.22 29.75 18.10
C LEU A 18 -12.73 30.07 18.38
N HIS A 19 -12.38 30.34 19.64
CA HIS A 19 -11.01 30.55 20.08
C HIS A 19 -10.22 29.23 20.23
N VAL A 20 -10.91 28.09 20.22
CA VAL A 20 -10.33 26.73 20.29
C VAL A 20 -10.56 26.04 18.96
N CYS A 21 -9.50 25.82 18.18
CA CYS A 21 -9.57 24.92 17.03
C CYS A 21 -9.62 23.46 17.52
N MET A 22 -10.80 23.00 17.97
CA MET A 22 -11.05 21.57 18.18
C MET A 22 -11.41 20.92 16.86
N THR A 23 -10.39 20.54 16.10
CA THR A 23 -10.60 19.68 14.93
C THR A 23 -10.67 18.24 15.40
N ASP A 24 -11.80 17.56 15.16
CA ASP A 24 -11.91 16.12 15.43
C ASP A 24 -10.86 15.37 14.60
N ALA A 25 -9.95 14.67 15.28
CA ALA A 25 -8.86 13.92 14.65
C ALA A 25 -9.37 12.70 13.84
N THR A 26 -10.65 12.35 13.98
CA THR A 26 -11.30 11.22 13.32
C THR A 26 -11.72 11.55 11.88
N CYS A 27 -11.82 12.83 11.51
CA CYS A 27 -12.32 13.29 10.21
C CYS A 27 -11.22 13.53 9.15
N TYR A 28 -9.96 13.20 9.43
CA TYR A 28 -8.94 13.20 8.39
C TYR A 28 -9.09 11.97 7.50
N GLU A 29 -9.50 12.23 6.25
CA GLU A 29 -9.47 11.28 5.17
C GLU A 29 -8.11 10.57 5.13
N SER A 30 -8.14 9.27 5.45
CA SER A 30 -6.98 8.49 5.86
C SER A 30 -5.94 8.22 4.75
N HIS A 31 -6.18 8.81 3.58
CA HIS A 31 -5.38 8.71 2.35
C HIS A 31 -4.18 9.66 2.32
N MET A 32 -4.15 10.70 3.18
CA MET A 32 -3.01 11.61 3.28
C MET A 32 -2.16 11.23 4.51
N ARG A 33 -1.25 10.28 4.35
CA ARG A 33 -0.27 9.92 5.39
C ARG A 33 1.14 10.03 4.84
N PHE A 34 2.07 10.52 5.68
CA PHE A 34 3.47 10.63 5.30
C PHE A 34 4.03 9.26 4.90
N PRO A 35 4.44 9.07 3.63
CA PRO A 35 4.95 7.80 3.16
C PRO A 35 6.31 7.54 3.81
N THR A 36 6.44 6.40 4.49
CA THR A 36 7.76 5.86 4.88
C THR A 36 8.09 4.74 3.91
N ASP A 37 9.36 4.55 3.55
CA ASP A 37 9.84 3.43 2.71
C ASP A 37 9.18 2.09 3.09
N MET A 38 9.07 1.82 4.40
CA MET A 38 8.44 0.59 4.92
C MET A 38 6.95 0.45 4.68
N LYS A 39 6.21 1.56 4.63
CA LYS A 39 4.79 1.52 4.31
C LYS A 39 4.60 1.37 2.80
N LEU A 40 5.30 2.18 2.01
CA LEU A 40 5.23 2.14 0.55
C LEU A 40 5.58 0.74 0.01
N LEU A 41 6.65 0.15 0.56
CA LEU A 41 7.07 -1.20 0.20
C LEU A 41 6.05 -2.27 0.62
N TRP A 42 5.41 -2.10 1.77
CA TRP A 42 4.36 -3.02 2.23
C TRP A 42 3.10 -2.94 1.37
N GLU A 43 2.62 -1.73 1.06
CA GLU A 43 1.44 -1.51 0.21
C GLU A 43 1.67 -2.07 -1.20
N SER A 44 2.89 -1.92 -1.73
CA SER A 44 3.31 -2.50 -3.01
C SER A 44 3.24 -4.03 -2.98
N LEU A 45 3.79 -4.64 -1.91
CA LEU A 45 3.76 -6.09 -1.68
C LEU A 45 2.34 -6.64 -1.54
N GLU A 46 1.54 -6.02 -0.69
CA GLU A 46 0.17 -6.43 -0.40
C GLU A 46 -0.70 -6.35 -1.64
N TRP A 47 -0.61 -5.25 -2.38
CA TRP A 47 -1.34 -5.10 -3.62
C TRP A 47 -0.91 -6.17 -4.64
N LEU A 48 0.39 -6.34 -4.88
CA LEU A 48 0.87 -7.29 -5.88
C LEU A 48 0.52 -8.74 -5.50
N TYR A 49 0.65 -9.11 -4.23
CA TYR A 49 0.25 -10.43 -3.74
C TYR A 49 -1.25 -10.69 -3.94
N ARG A 50 -2.10 -9.69 -3.65
CA ARG A 50 -3.54 -9.78 -3.88
C ARG A 50 -3.85 -9.98 -5.37
N GLN A 51 -3.18 -9.24 -6.26
CA GLN A 51 -3.35 -9.41 -7.71
C GLN A 51 -2.96 -10.81 -8.18
N ILE A 52 -1.83 -11.35 -7.71
CA ILE A 52 -1.42 -12.73 -8.03
C ILE A 52 -2.48 -13.73 -7.55
N CYS A 53 -3.01 -13.55 -6.34
CA CYS A 53 -4.05 -14.43 -5.82
C CYS A 53 -5.36 -14.38 -6.63
N LEU A 54 -5.73 -13.20 -7.13
CA LEU A 54 -6.89 -13.01 -8.01
C LEU A 54 -6.65 -13.66 -9.36
N HIS A 55 -5.53 -13.36 -10.03
CA HIS A 55 -5.19 -13.99 -11.32
C HIS A 55 -5.17 -15.51 -11.22
N CYS A 56 -4.56 -16.08 -10.17
CA CYS A 56 -4.55 -17.53 -10.00
C CYS A 56 -5.95 -18.12 -9.80
N ARG A 57 -6.84 -17.39 -9.11
CA ARG A 57 -8.24 -17.81 -8.94
C ARG A 57 -8.99 -17.78 -10.26
N ASP A 58 -8.85 -16.68 -11.00
CA ASP A 58 -9.57 -16.46 -12.27
C ASP A 58 -9.11 -17.44 -13.36
N LEU A 59 -7.83 -17.80 -13.35
CA LEU A 59 -7.25 -18.80 -14.26
C LEU A 59 -7.42 -20.24 -13.78
N GLY A 60 -7.90 -20.48 -12.56
CA GLY A 60 -8.00 -21.81 -11.98
C GLY A 60 -6.66 -22.51 -11.70
N ILE A 61 -5.56 -21.76 -11.64
CA ILE A 61 -4.21 -22.30 -11.43
C ILE A 61 -3.79 -22.30 -9.96
N ARG A 62 -2.85 -23.17 -9.61
CA ARG A 62 -2.26 -23.21 -8.27
C ARG A 62 -1.47 -21.93 -7.98
N ARG A 63 -1.67 -21.35 -6.79
CA ARG A 63 -0.91 -20.18 -6.35
C ARG A 63 0.59 -20.48 -6.21
N PRO A 64 1.48 -19.65 -6.79
CA PRO A 64 2.91 -19.80 -6.61
C PRO A 64 3.33 -19.72 -5.13
N ARG A 65 4.25 -20.58 -4.71
CA ARG A 65 4.75 -20.60 -3.33
C ARG A 65 5.65 -19.40 -3.05
N ASN A 66 5.34 -18.64 -2.00
CA ASN A 66 6.15 -17.50 -1.54
C ASN A 66 6.10 -17.36 -0.01
N LYS A 67 6.90 -16.43 0.53
CA LYS A 67 7.01 -16.17 1.98
C LYS A 67 6.11 -15.02 2.45
N TYR A 68 5.06 -14.68 1.70
CA TYR A 68 4.19 -13.55 2.03
C TYR A 68 3.65 -13.63 3.47
N ALA A 69 3.08 -14.76 3.88
CA ALA A 69 2.51 -14.92 5.22
C ALA A 69 3.53 -14.71 6.36
N ASP A 70 4.77 -15.15 6.18
CA ASP A 70 5.87 -14.97 7.15
C ASP A 70 6.31 -13.50 7.24
N VAL A 71 6.46 -12.84 6.09
CA VAL A 71 6.79 -11.41 6.03
C VAL A 71 5.64 -10.56 6.58
N ALA A 72 4.39 -10.92 6.30
CA ALA A 72 3.19 -10.26 6.82
C ALA A 72 3.13 -10.28 8.34
N LYS A 73 3.33 -11.47 8.94
CA LYS A 73 3.41 -11.62 10.41
C LYS A 73 4.55 -10.77 10.99
N SER A 74 5.70 -10.76 10.33
CA SER A 74 6.86 -9.97 10.74
C SER A 74 6.59 -8.46 10.66
N TYR A 75 5.93 -8.00 9.60
CA TYR A 75 5.55 -6.61 9.38
C TYR A 75 4.51 -6.15 10.40
N LEU A 76 3.48 -6.95 10.65
CA LEU A 76 2.48 -6.64 11.69
C LEU A 76 3.13 -6.51 13.07
N SER A 77 4.02 -7.44 13.42
CA SER A 77 4.81 -7.35 14.67
C SER A 77 5.65 -6.08 14.73
N TYR A 78 6.28 -5.68 13.62
CA TYR A 78 7.05 -4.44 13.51
C TYR A 78 6.19 -3.17 13.66
N CYS A 79 4.99 -3.14 13.06
CA CYS A 79 4.07 -2.01 13.15
C CYS A 79 3.59 -1.78 14.58
N LYS A 80 3.28 -2.86 15.32
CA LYS A 80 2.80 -2.81 16.72
C LYS A 80 3.86 -2.35 17.73
N LYS A 81 5.14 -2.28 17.36
CA LYS A 81 6.20 -1.83 18.29
C LYS A 81 6.19 -0.32 18.46
N ARG A 82 6.15 0.13 19.72
CA ARG A 82 6.30 1.54 20.12
C ARG A 82 7.63 2.15 19.69
N LYS A 83 8.75 1.43 19.87
CA LYS A 83 10.09 1.84 19.43
C LYS A 83 10.67 0.83 18.44
N ARG A 84 11.16 1.31 17.30
CA ARG A 84 11.68 0.48 16.19
C ARG A 84 13.20 0.62 16.14
N LYS A 85 13.92 -0.50 16.35
CA LYS A 85 15.39 -0.52 16.23
C LYS A 85 15.78 -0.48 14.75
N ALA A 86 16.71 0.40 14.39
CA ALA A 86 17.19 0.56 13.02
C ALA A 86 17.69 -0.76 12.40
N SER A 87 18.36 -1.63 13.19
CA SER A 87 18.79 -2.96 12.73
C SER A 87 17.62 -3.87 12.32
N ARG A 88 16.53 -3.85 13.09
CA ARG A 88 15.31 -4.62 12.77
C ARG A 88 14.59 -4.04 11.56
N THR A 89 14.52 -2.71 11.43
CA THR A 89 13.97 -2.04 10.24
C THR A 89 14.74 -2.44 8.99
N ARG A 90 16.08 -2.34 9.01
CA ARG A 90 16.94 -2.76 7.88
C ARG A 90 16.80 -4.23 7.53
N MET A 91 16.66 -5.12 8.53
CA MET A 91 16.40 -6.55 8.29
C MET A 91 15.05 -6.76 7.59
N LEU A 92 13.99 -6.12 8.08
CA LEU A 92 12.65 -6.28 7.51
C LEU A 92 12.57 -5.68 6.10
N LYS A 93 13.15 -4.50 5.87
CA LYS A 93 13.29 -3.87 4.55
C LYS A 93 13.87 -4.84 3.52
N ARG A 94 15.02 -5.45 3.83
CA ARG A 94 15.66 -6.44 2.95
C ARG A 94 14.78 -7.67 2.68
N ARG A 95 14.05 -8.17 3.68
CA ARG A 95 13.11 -9.30 3.51
C ARG A 95 11.95 -8.91 2.59
N MET A 96 11.43 -7.69 2.72
CA MET A 96 10.33 -7.17 1.91
C MET A 96 10.77 -6.93 0.47
N ILE A 97 11.94 -6.33 0.22
CA ILE A 97 12.50 -6.13 -1.14
C ILE A 97 12.64 -7.48 -1.86
N ARG A 98 13.27 -8.47 -1.23
CA ARG A 98 13.44 -9.81 -1.83
C ARG A 98 12.10 -10.49 -2.13
N LEU A 99 11.10 -10.30 -1.27
CA LEU A 99 9.76 -10.82 -1.52
C LEU A 99 9.12 -10.09 -2.70
N LEU A 100 9.30 -8.77 -2.82
CA LEU A 100 8.72 -7.97 -3.90
C LEU A 100 9.31 -8.38 -5.26
N GLU A 101 10.63 -8.52 -5.33
CA GLU A 101 11.32 -9.08 -6.50
C GLU A 101 10.73 -10.43 -6.90
N LYS A 102 10.59 -11.34 -5.93
CA LYS A 102 10.01 -12.66 -6.17
C LYS A 102 8.57 -12.59 -6.67
N LEU A 103 7.73 -11.73 -6.09
CA LEU A 103 6.33 -11.58 -6.53
C LEU A 103 6.24 -11.00 -7.94
N LEU A 104 7.12 -10.07 -8.31
CA LEU A 104 7.16 -9.53 -9.69
C LEU A 104 7.50 -10.62 -10.69
N ILE A 105 8.51 -11.44 -10.40
CA ILE A 105 8.87 -12.59 -11.25
C ILE A 105 7.68 -13.53 -11.40
N GLN A 106 7.03 -13.92 -10.30
CA GLN A 106 5.87 -14.81 -10.31
C GLN A 106 4.69 -14.22 -11.11
N ARG A 107 4.45 -12.91 -10.98
CA ARG A 107 3.41 -12.22 -11.75
C ARG A 107 3.74 -12.20 -13.24
N ASP A 108 5.00 -11.97 -13.59
CA ASP A 108 5.44 -11.90 -14.99
C ASP A 108 5.45 -13.28 -15.65
N GLU A 109 5.74 -14.35 -14.91
CA GLU A 109 5.55 -15.74 -15.34
C GLU A 109 4.07 -16.03 -15.66
N ILE A 110 3.15 -15.72 -14.73
CA ILE A 110 1.70 -15.89 -14.95
C ILE A 110 1.24 -15.09 -16.17
N HIS A 111 1.72 -13.85 -16.32
CA HIS A 111 1.35 -13.02 -17.47
C HIS A 111 1.91 -13.56 -18.79
N ARG A 112 3.10 -14.18 -18.78
CA ARG A 112 3.67 -14.79 -19.99
C ARG A 112 2.86 -15.98 -20.46
N GLU A 113 2.41 -16.82 -19.53
CA GLU A 113 1.66 -18.05 -19.83
C GLU A 113 0.19 -17.78 -20.13
N HIS A 114 -0.43 -16.84 -19.42
CA HIS A 114 -1.88 -16.62 -19.45
C HIS A 114 -2.29 -15.19 -19.80
N GLY A 115 -1.37 -14.38 -20.31
CA GLY A 115 -1.59 -12.95 -20.55
C GLY A 115 -2.74 -12.64 -21.52
N THR A 116 -3.03 -13.53 -22.46
CA THR A 116 -4.16 -13.41 -23.39
C THR A 116 -5.52 -13.55 -22.71
N SER A 117 -5.57 -14.28 -21.59
CA SER A 117 -6.79 -14.53 -20.82
C SER A 117 -7.05 -13.44 -19.77
N LEU A 118 -6.05 -12.61 -19.45
CA LEU A 118 -6.15 -11.57 -18.43
C LEU A 118 -6.33 -10.19 -19.07
N ARG A 119 -7.40 -9.48 -18.69
CA ARG A 119 -7.61 -8.07 -19.06
C ARG A 119 -7.09 -7.17 -17.95
N TYR A 120 -6.18 -6.26 -18.28
CA TYR A 120 -5.66 -5.26 -17.33
C TYR A 120 -6.27 -3.89 -17.58
N THR A 121 -6.65 -3.22 -16.50
CA THR A 121 -7.04 -1.81 -16.55
C THR A 121 -5.81 -0.91 -16.69
N GLN A 122 -6.01 0.32 -17.15
CA GLN A 122 -4.93 1.30 -17.24
C GLN A 122 -4.34 1.60 -15.85
N ASP A 123 -5.17 1.68 -14.81
CA ASP A 123 -4.75 1.88 -13.43
C ASP A 123 -3.84 0.74 -12.94
N TYR A 124 -4.19 -0.51 -13.26
CA TYR A 124 -3.37 -1.67 -12.94
C TYR A 124 -1.95 -1.52 -13.53
N GLN A 125 -1.86 -1.15 -14.80
CA GLN A 125 -0.56 -0.99 -15.49
C GLN A 125 0.25 0.17 -14.90
N LYS A 126 -0.41 1.30 -14.61
CA LYS A 126 0.21 2.46 -13.94
C LYS A 126 0.77 2.05 -12.58
N ARG A 127 -0.02 1.35 -11.76
CA ARG A 127 0.39 0.91 -10.42
C ARG A 127 1.52 -0.12 -10.47
N LEU A 128 1.49 -1.06 -11.41
CA LEU A 128 2.59 -2.00 -11.62
C LEU A 128 3.90 -1.29 -12.00
N SER A 129 3.81 -0.26 -12.85
CA SER A 129 4.97 0.59 -13.21
C SER A 129 5.53 1.32 -11.99
N ILE A 130 4.66 1.89 -11.16
CA ILE A 130 5.06 2.55 -9.89
C ILE A 130 5.76 1.54 -8.98
N ILE A 131 5.21 0.34 -8.79
CA ILE A 131 5.81 -0.69 -7.94
C ILE A 131 7.20 -1.10 -8.43
N ARG A 132 7.39 -1.23 -9.75
CA ARG A 132 8.71 -1.50 -10.33
C ARG A 132 9.70 -0.37 -10.06
N LYS A 133 9.26 0.90 -10.14
CA LYS A 133 10.09 2.06 -9.76
C LYS A 133 10.46 2.06 -8.28
N VAL A 134 9.50 1.79 -7.40
CA VAL A 134 9.74 1.66 -5.94
C VAL A 134 10.82 0.60 -5.68
N LEU A 135 10.72 -0.56 -6.32
CA LEU A 135 11.74 -1.60 -6.15
C LEU A 135 13.14 -1.12 -6.54
N VAL A 136 13.27 -0.39 -7.65
CA VAL A 136 14.56 0.14 -8.11
C VAL A 136 15.12 1.19 -7.16
N GLN A 137 14.29 2.04 -6.58
CA GLN A 137 14.71 3.09 -5.63
C GLN A 137 15.13 2.52 -4.26
N GLU A 138 14.51 1.42 -3.85
CA GLU A 138 14.71 0.82 -2.53
C GLU A 138 15.88 -0.18 -2.48
N LYS A 139 16.43 -0.55 -3.65
CA LYS A 139 17.52 -1.51 -3.83
C LYS A 139 18.88 -0.84 -3.70
#